data_AF-A0A5K3FHE0-F1
#
_entry.id   AF-A0A5K3FHE0-F1
#
_cell.length_a   1.000
_cell.length_b   1.000
_cell.length_c   1.000
_cell.angle_alpha   90.00
_cell.angle_beta   90.00
_cell.angle_gamma   90.00
#
_symmetry.space_group_name_H-M   'P 1'
#
loop_
_entity.id
_entity.type
_entity.pdbx_description
1 polymer ?
#
loop_
_entity_poly.entity_id
_entity_poly.type
_entity_poly.pdbx_seq_one_letter_code
_entity_poly.pdbx_strand_id
1 'polypeptide(L)'
;MDGNLVEDAPKSTFTADEEKHIFSHPFFAKSAEEMEGNPAYEALRTLKYESEDPNANAESFKEEGNYYVKEKDYEKAVSAYTGGILAKPTDKKLLAILYTNRGIANGLRKNHGSCVKDCKWAIKQDPSHLKAYIQAAKSLLILKKPTEATEMCEAGLKVAPTNEVLAELKAKAFALAETKAAEESKNVSAVKESQAKLSTVFQQLAARGIRVDFDLPPVGLPDHAGVEISFDHMNLIHWPVLFMYPEFSQTDFVQDAAEYLTIRECLKHVLNPNDPPPWDKDKAYTTSEDEIEVYFEDTKVAKQMVEVPISRTITELTRCPGFSVRRDLVIVLFVVSKLSKNFHKKWIENLRG
;
A
#
# COMPACT_ATOMS: atom_id res chain seq x y z
N MET A 1 55.22 63.38 -6.96
CA MET A 1 55.52 62.73 -8.24
C MET A 1 54.62 61.52 -8.29
N ASP A 2 53.36 61.73 -8.67
CA ASP A 2 52.35 60.66 -8.69
C ASP A 2 51.90 60.50 -10.14
N GLY A 3 52.55 59.57 -10.84
CA GLY A 3 52.16 59.15 -12.18
C GLY A 3 51.23 57.95 -12.07
N ASN A 4 49.94 58.20 -12.23
CA ASN A 4 48.90 57.17 -12.28
C ASN A 4 48.99 56.46 -13.65
N LEU A 5 49.55 55.24 -13.68
CA LEU A 5 49.51 54.37 -14.85
C LEU A 5 48.15 53.66 -14.88
N VAL A 6 47.19 54.26 -15.60
CA VAL A 6 45.99 53.54 -16.03
C VAL A 6 46.43 52.66 -17.20
N GLU A 7 46.60 51.37 -16.95
CA GLU A 7 46.71 50.36 -18.01
C GLU A 7 45.35 50.27 -18.73
N ASP A 8 45.23 51.00 -19.84
CA ASP A 8 44.16 50.80 -20.81
C ASP A 8 44.33 49.37 -21.37
N ALA A 9 43.46 48.46 -20.94
CA ALA A 9 43.32 47.15 -21.58
C ALA A 9 43.08 47.37 -23.08
N PRO A 10 43.73 46.59 -23.97
CA PRO A 10 43.55 46.77 -25.41
C PRO A 10 42.07 46.59 -25.73
N LYS A 11 41.41 47.69 -26.13
CA LYS A 11 40.04 47.65 -26.61
C LYS A 11 40.02 46.70 -27.79
N SER A 12 39.19 45.66 -27.65
CA SER A 12 38.94 44.69 -28.70
C SER A 12 38.73 45.40 -30.03
N THR A 13 39.48 44.98 -31.05
CA THR A 13 39.42 45.56 -32.39
C THR A 13 38.16 45.14 -33.15
N PHE A 14 37.31 44.33 -32.54
CA PHE A 14 36.05 43.85 -33.09
C PHE A 14 34.91 44.77 -32.68
N THR A 15 33.98 44.98 -33.60
CA THR A 15 32.70 45.64 -33.30
C THR A 15 31.88 44.75 -32.36
N ALA A 16 30.96 45.34 -31.59
CA ALA A 16 30.13 44.60 -30.63
C ALA A 16 29.32 43.46 -31.29
N ASP A 17 28.95 43.62 -32.56
CA ASP A 17 28.26 42.59 -33.35
C ASP A 17 29.20 41.46 -33.78
N GLU A 18 30.45 41.77 -34.12
CA GLU A 18 31.49 40.78 -34.44
C GLU A 18 31.87 39.95 -33.21
N GLU A 19 32.03 40.59 -32.04
CA GLU A 19 32.27 39.87 -30.79
C GLU A 19 31.13 38.92 -30.47
N LYS A 20 29.87 39.38 -30.61
CA LYS A 20 28.70 38.55 -30.37
C LYS A 20 28.66 37.33 -31.30
N HIS A 21 29.05 37.49 -32.57
CA HIS A 21 29.17 36.37 -33.50
C HIS A 21 30.31 35.42 -33.14
N ILE A 22 31.50 35.93 -32.79
CA ILE A 22 32.68 35.11 -32.45
C ILE A 22 32.45 34.30 -31.17
N PHE A 23 31.93 34.93 -30.12
CA PHE A 23 31.66 34.25 -28.84
C PHE A 23 30.40 33.37 -28.87
N SER A 24 29.57 33.50 -29.90
CA SER A 24 28.50 32.53 -30.19
C SER A 24 28.99 31.26 -30.90
N HIS A 25 30.29 31.17 -31.22
CA HIS A 25 30.86 29.98 -31.85
C HIS A 25 31.05 28.86 -30.81
N PRO A 26 30.72 27.58 -31.14
CA PRO A 26 30.81 26.45 -30.20
C PRO A 26 32.17 26.26 -29.52
N PHE A 27 33.25 26.71 -30.17
CA PHE A 27 34.61 26.65 -29.64
C PHE A 27 34.83 27.49 -28.38
N PHE A 28 34.04 28.54 -28.16
CA PHE A 28 34.15 29.46 -27.02
C PHE A 28 33.04 29.27 -25.97
N ALA A 29 32.15 28.29 -26.17
CA ALA A 29 31.06 28.00 -25.24
C ALA A 29 31.60 27.42 -23.92
N LYS A 30 31.00 27.82 -22.80
CA LYS A 30 31.40 27.35 -21.46
C LYS A 30 30.76 26.02 -21.09
N SER A 31 29.61 25.70 -21.68
CA SER A 31 28.89 24.45 -21.48
C SER A 31 28.11 24.05 -22.74
N ALA A 32 27.75 22.77 -22.83
CA ALA A 32 26.99 22.24 -23.97
C ALA A 32 25.53 22.72 -23.96
N GLU A 33 24.97 22.96 -22.76
CA GLU A 33 23.60 23.44 -22.56
C GLU A 33 23.38 24.88 -23.07
N GLU A 34 24.42 25.72 -23.06
CA GLU A 34 24.36 27.10 -23.57
C GLU A 34 24.22 27.20 -25.09
N MET A 35 24.42 26.09 -25.82
CA MET A 35 24.55 26.06 -27.28
C MET A 35 23.42 25.27 -27.98
N GLU A 36 22.42 24.80 -27.22
CA GLU A 36 21.28 24.05 -27.76
C GLU A 36 20.49 24.94 -28.74
N GLY A 37 20.38 24.51 -30.00
CA GLY A 37 19.76 25.28 -31.08
C GLY A 37 20.69 26.17 -31.92
N ASN A 38 21.99 26.25 -31.60
CA ASN A 38 22.96 26.96 -32.44
C ASN A 38 23.31 26.14 -33.70
N PRO A 39 23.20 26.68 -34.93
CA PRO A 39 23.45 25.93 -36.17
C PRO A 39 24.84 25.29 -36.26
N ALA A 40 25.88 25.93 -35.71
CA ALA A 40 27.23 25.38 -35.71
C ALA A 40 27.40 24.25 -34.68
N TYR A 41 26.72 24.36 -33.53
CA TYR A 41 26.69 23.28 -32.54
C TYR A 41 25.90 22.07 -33.06
N GLU A 42 24.76 22.31 -33.70
CA GLU A 42 23.96 21.27 -34.35
C GLU A 42 24.73 20.62 -35.51
N ALA A 43 25.47 21.39 -36.32
CA ALA A 43 26.33 20.83 -37.36
C ALA A 43 27.47 19.96 -36.77
N LEU A 44 28.11 20.39 -35.68
CA LEU A 44 29.12 19.58 -34.98
C LEU A 44 28.53 18.33 -34.32
N ARG A 45 27.32 18.43 -33.76
CA ARG A 45 26.58 17.31 -33.20
C ARG A 45 26.22 16.32 -34.30
N THR A 46 25.77 16.81 -35.44
CA THR A 46 25.49 16.01 -36.64
C THR A 46 26.77 15.31 -37.11
N LEU A 47 27.88 16.03 -37.26
CA LEU A 47 29.19 15.46 -37.61
C LEU A 47 29.68 14.39 -36.60
N LYS A 48 29.40 14.56 -35.30
CA LYS A 48 29.76 13.57 -34.26
C LYS A 48 29.04 12.23 -34.43
N TYR A 49 27.83 12.22 -34.99
CA TYR A 49 27.00 11.02 -35.17
C TYR A 49 26.83 10.62 -36.66
N GLU A 50 27.52 11.29 -37.58
CA GLU A 50 27.60 11.00 -39.02
C GLU A 50 28.73 10.00 -39.37
N SER A 51 29.01 9.03 -38.50
CA SER A 51 29.65 7.82 -39.01
C SER A 51 28.59 7.05 -39.80
N GLU A 52 28.89 6.68 -41.06
CA GLU A 52 28.06 5.72 -41.82
C GLU A 52 28.03 4.33 -41.15
N ASP A 53 28.90 4.08 -40.15
CA ASP A 53 28.93 2.84 -39.39
C ASP A 53 28.03 2.90 -38.14
N PRO A 54 26.92 2.13 -38.12
CA PRO A 54 26.06 1.98 -36.95
C PRO A 54 26.78 1.56 -35.66
N ASN A 55 27.87 0.78 -35.77
CA ASN A 55 28.62 0.32 -34.61
C ASN A 55 29.42 1.45 -33.96
N ALA A 56 30.14 2.25 -34.76
CA ALA A 56 30.88 3.41 -34.27
C ALA A 56 29.95 4.44 -33.57
N ASN A 57 28.77 4.68 -34.14
CA ASN A 57 27.75 5.54 -33.52
C ASN A 57 27.28 4.98 -32.18
N ALA A 58 26.98 3.68 -32.12
CA ALA A 58 26.58 3.00 -30.89
C ALA A 58 27.68 2.99 -29.82
N GLU A 59 28.96 2.91 -30.21
CA GLU A 59 30.09 3.04 -29.29
C GLU A 59 30.23 4.46 -28.71
N SER A 60 30.03 5.49 -29.53
CA SER A 60 30.02 6.89 -29.06
C SER A 60 28.95 7.11 -27.99
N PHE A 61 27.72 6.63 -28.25
CA PHE A 61 26.62 6.67 -27.28
C PHE A 61 26.88 5.83 -26.03
N LYS A 62 27.58 4.69 -26.15
CA LYS A 62 27.99 3.87 -24.99
C LYS A 62 28.95 4.65 -24.10
N GLU A 63 29.95 5.34 -24.66
CA GLU A 63 30.89 6.14 -23.87
C GLU A 63 30.23 7.37 -23.22
N GLU A 64 29.31 8.02 -23.93
CA GLU A 64 28.47 9.10 -23.39
C GLU A 64 27.61 8.61 -22.21
N GLY A 65 26.97 7.44 -22.36
CA GLY A 65 26.24 6.81 -21.26
C GLY A 65 27.14 6.45 -20.07
N ASN A 66 28.35 5.96 -20.32
CA ASN A 66 29.32 5.64 -19.26
C ASN A 66 29.74 6.91 -18.50
N TYR A 67 29.92 8.03 -19.21
CA TYR A 67 30.21 9.33 -18.60
C TYR A 67 29.07 9.76 -17.66
N TYR A 68 27.82 9.74 -18.12
CA TYR A 68 26.69 10.13 -17.28
C TYR A 68 26.46 9.20 -16.07
N VAL A 69 26.77 7.90 -16.18
CA VAL A 69 26.74 7.00 -15.01
C VAL A 69 27.79 7.42 -13.97
N LYS A 70 28.99 7.85 -14.38
CA LYS A 70 30.03 8.34 -13.46
C LYS A 70 29.60 9.64 -12.77
N GLU A 71 28.95 10.54 -13.50
CA GLU A 71 28.36 11.78 -12.97
C GLU A 71 27.09 11.53 -12.13
N LYS A 72 26.65 10.28 -12.00
CA LYS A 72 25.41 9.87 -11.30
C LYS A 72 24.13 10.43 -11.92
N ASP A 73 24.20 10.99 -13.12
CA ASP A 73 23.03 11.38 -13.91
C ASP A 73 22.50 10.17 -14.68
N TYR A 74 21.73 9.35 -13.98
CA TYR A 74 21.22 8.10 -14.54
C TYR A 74 20.12 8.31 -15.59
N GLU A 75 19.46 9.46 -15.63
CA GLU A 75 18.44 9.76 -16.66
C GLU A 75 19.13 10.01 -18.02
N LYS A 76 20.14 10.89 -18.03
CA LYS A 76 20.94 11.14 -19.23
C LYS A 76 21.67 9.87 -19.68
N ALA A 77 22.17 9.06 -18.75
CA ALA A 77 22.77 7.76 -19.07
C ALA A 77 21.79 6.82 -19.80
N VAL A 78 20.55 6.68 -19.30
CA VAL A 78 19.52 5.85 -19.95
C VAL A 78 19.21 6.36 -21.36
N SER A 79 19.14 7.68 -21.52
CA SER A 79 18.89 8.33 -22.83
C SER A 79 20.03 8.05 -23.81
N ALA A 80 21.29 8.22 -23.39
CA ALA A 80 22.46 7.94 -24.20
C ALA A 80 22.54 6.47 -24.64
N TYR A 81 22.37 5.51 -23.72
CA TYR A 81 22.34 4.08 -24.09
C TYR A 81 21.17 3.74 -25.01
N THR A 82 20.02 4.40 -24.85
CA THR A 82 18.89 4.25 -25.76
C THR A 82 19.22 4.76 -27.16
N GLY A 83 19.91 5.89 -27.28
CA GLY A 83 20.47 6.38 -28.55
C GLY A 83 21.38 5.35 -29.22
N GLY A 84 22.27 4.72 -28.45
CA GLY A 84 23.14 3.66 -28.95
C GLY A 84 22.39 2.43 -29.45
N ILE A 85 21.28 2.05 -28.80
CA ILE A 85 20.42 0.96 -29.27
C ILE A 85 19.67 1.36 -30.55
N LEU A 86 19.20 2.61 -30.63
CA LEU A 86 18.47 3.15 -31.79
C LEU A 86 19.36 3.34 -33.02
N ALA A 87 20.68 3.47 -32.83
CA ALA A 87 21.66 3.43 -33.90
C ALA A 87 21.71 2.07 -34.62
N LYS A 88 21.08 1.02 -34.06
CA LYS A 88 21.01 -0.34 -34.62
C LYS A 88 22.39 -0.92 -34.97
N PRO A 89 23.31 -1.04 -33.98
CA PRO A 89 24.59 -1.69 -34.21
C PRO A 89 24.38 -3.13 -34.71
N THR A 90 25.22 -3.54 -35.65
CA THR A 90 25.22 -4.92 -36.17
C THR A 90 25.96 -5.87 -35.23
N ASP A 91 26.85 -5.35 -34.38
CA ASP A 91 27.49 -6.14 -33.33
C ASP A 91 26.54 -6.45 -32.17
N LYS A 92 26.21 -7.74 -32.05
CA LYS A 92 25.35 -8.27 -30.99
C LYS A 92 25.98 -8.14 -29.60
N LYS A 93 27.31 -8.20 -29.47
CA LYS A 93 27.99 -8.03 -28.18
C LYS A 93 27.88 -6.59 -27.69
N LEU A 94 28.13 -5.62 -28.58
CA LEU A 94 27.89 -4.21 -28.30
C LEU A 94 26.43 -3.95 -27.90
N LEU A 95 25.48 -4.54 -28.64
CA LEU A 95 24.06 -4.43 -28.32
C LEU A 95 23.71 -5.02 -26.95
N ALA A 96 24.29 -6.17 -26.58
CA ALA A 96 24.12 -6.77 -25.26
C ALA A 96 24.69 -5.88 -24.13
N ILE A 97 25.85 -5.26 -24.36
CA ILE A 97 26.47 -4.30 -23.42
C ILE A 97 25.58 -3.08 -23.24
N LEU A 98 25.05 -2.50 -24.32
CA LEU A 98 24.16 -1.33 -24.28
C LEU A 98 22.88 -1.62 -23.50
N TYR A 99 22.21 -2.74 -23.78
CA TYR A 99 21.05 -3.17 -23.00
C TYR A 99 21.41 -3.36 -21.53
N THR A 100 22.52 -4.05 -21.22
CA THR A 100 22.94 -4.28 -19.83
C THR A 100 23.23 -2.99 -19.09
N ASN A 101 23.95 -2.05 -19.71
CA ASN A 101 24.29 -0.77 -19.10
C ASN A 101 23.05 0.13 -18.93
N ARG A 102 22.12 0.14 -19.90
CA ARG A 102 20.81 0.79 -19.73
C ARG A 102 20.01 0.17 -18.59
N GLY A 103 20.03 -1.15 -18.48
CA GLY A 103 19.39 -1.87 -17.39
C GLY A 103 19.98 -1.50 -16.03
N ILE A 104 21.30 -1.45 -15.91
CA ILE A 104 22.00 -1.02 -14.69
C ILE A 104 21.63 0.42 -14.31
N ALA A 105 21.65 1.35 -15.27
CA ALA A 105 21.25 2.74 -15.03
C ALA A 105 19.80 2.83 -14.54
N ASN A 106 18.87 2.07 -15.13
CA ASN A 106 17.50 1.93 -14.62
C ASN A 106 17.45 1.35 -13.19
N GLY A 107 18.27 0.34 -12.89
CA GLY A 107 18.38 -0.24 -11.55
C GLY A 107 18.89 0.75 -10.51
N LEU A 108 19.85 1.61 -10.87
CA LEU A 108 20.36 2.69 -10.01
C LEU A 108 19.29 3.74 -9.72
N ARG A 109 18.34 3.93 -10.65
CA ARG A 109 17.12 4.73 -10.46
C ARG A 109 16.00 4.01 -9.72
N LYS A 110 16.27 2.83 -9.13
CA LYS A 110 15.31 1.95 -8.47
C LYS A 110 14.23 1.37 -9.41
N ASN A 111 14.40 1.50 -10.73
CA ASN A 111 13.53 0.86 -11.72
C ASN A 111 14.01 -0.55 -12.05
N HIS A 112 13.90 -1.45 -11.06
CA HIS A 112 14.37 -2.83 -11.18
C HIS A 112 13.58 -3.66 -12.20
N GLY A 113 12.31 -3.31 -12.43
CA GLY A 113 11.48 -3.97 -13.46
C GLY A 113 12.02 -3.74 -14.88
N SER A 114 12.37 -2.49 -15.22
CA SER A 114 13.03 -2.18 -16.49
C SER A 114 14.42 -2.78 -16.60
N CYS A 115 15.19 -2.77 -15.49
CA CYS A 115 16.49 -3.42 -15.43
C CYS A 115 16.43 -4.91 -15.84
N VAL A 116 15.47 -5.67 -15.29
CA VAL A 116 15.28 -7.08 -15.64
C VAL A 116 14.92 -7.26 -17.11
N LYS A 117 14.04 -6.42 -17.66
CA LYS A 117 13.68 -6.47 -19.09
C LYS A 117 14.90 -6.26 -19.98
N ASP A 118 15.69 -5.24 -19.67
CA ASP A 118 16.90 -4.91 -20.41
C ASP A 118 17.95 -6.03 -20.32
N CYS A 119 18.18 -6.61 -19.15
CA CYS A 119 19.06 -7.76 -19.01
C CYS A 119 18.56 -8.99 -19.79
N LYS A 120 17.25 -9.25 -19.82
CA LYS A 120 16.67 -10.35 -20.64
C LYS A 120 16.90 -10.09 -22.14
N TRP A 121 16.80 -8.85 -22.60
CA TRP A 121 17.15 -8.47 -23.97
C TRP A 121 18.64 -8.63 -24.25
N ALA A 122 19.52 -8.21 -23.33
CA ALA A 122 20.96 -8.38 -23.46
C ALA A 122 21.34 -9.87 -23.63
N ILE A 123 20.76 -10.75 -22.80
CA ILE A 123 20.98 -12.19 -22.86
C ILE A 123 20.51 -12.79 -24.19
N LYS A 124 19.42 -12.27 -24.76
CA LYS A 124 18.95 -12.70 -26.08
C LYS A 124 19.93 -12.33 -27.20
N GLN A 125 20.65 -11.22 -27.07
CA GLN A 125 21.65 -10.80 -28.06
C GLN A 125 22.96 -11.55 -27.89
N ASP A 126 23.44 -11.67 -26.64
CA ASP A 126 24.64 -12.42 -26.28
C ASP A 126 24.38 -13.27 -25.03
N PRO A 127 24.07 -14.58 -25.22
CA PRO A 127 23.90 -15.51 -24.11
C PRO A 127 25.17 -15.73 -23.28
N SER A 128 26.35 -15.33 -23.77
CA SER A 128 27.60 -15.43 -23.00
C SER A 128 27.82 -14.22 -22.07
N HIS A 129 26.96 -13.20 -22.15
CA HIS A 129 27.11 -11.95 -21.40
C HIS A 129 26.74 -12.09 -19.92
N LEU A 130 27.70 -12.57 -19.12
CA LEU A 130 27.55 -12.89 -17.69
C LEU A 130 27.01 -11.73 -16.83
N LYS A 131 27.40 -10.48 -17.14
CA LYS A 131 27.00 -9.29 -16.38
C LYS A 131 25.48 -9.08 -16.39
N ALA A 132 24.79 -9.41 -17.49
CA ALA A 132 23.33 -9.34 -17.57
C ALA A 132 22.65 -10.32 -16.63
N TYR A 133 23.15 -11.57 -16.53
CA TYR A 133 22.60 -12.57 -15.60
C TYR A 133 22.72 -12.12 -14.15
N ILE A 134 23.92 -11.65 -13.75
CA ILE A 134 24.17 -11.15 -12.39
C ILE A 134 23.23 -9.98 -12.07
N GLN A 135 23.11 -9.01 -12.98
CA GLN A 135 22.30 -7.82 -12.74
C GLN A 135 20.80 -8.13 -12.73
N ALA A 136 20.33 -9.06 -13.58
CA ALA A 136 18.96 -9.54 -13.56
C ALA A 136 18.63 -10.22 -12.24
N ALA A 137 19.47 -11.16 -11.79
CA ALA A 137 19.28 -11.87 -10.53
C ALA A 137 19.23 -10.91 -9.33
N LYS A 138 20.17 -9.96 -9.24
CA LYS A 138 20.16 -8.90 -8.20
C LYS A 138 18.85 -8.12 -8.21
N SER A 139 18.38 -7.72 -9.39
CA SER A 139 17.16 -6.93 -9.53
C SER A 139 15.91 -7.74 -9.18
N LEU A 140 15.87 -9.03 -9.51
CA LEU A 140 14.77 -9.94 -9.18
C LEU A 140 14.67 -10.20 -7.66
N LEU A 141 15.81 -10.30 -6.97
CA LEU A 141 15.84 -10.38 -5.50
C LEU A 141 15.25 -9.12 -4.86
N ILE A 142 15.61 -7.94 -5.37
CA ILE A 142 15.04 -6.66 -4.89
C ILE A 142 13.54 -6.60 -5.15
N LEU A 143 13.07 -7.12 -6.29
CA LEU A 143 11.65 -7.23 -6.63
C LEU A 143 10.93 -8.35 -5.85
N LYS A 144 11.60 -9.05 -4.93
CA LYS A 144 11.08 -10.19 -4.17
C LYS A 144 10.50 -11.31 -5.06
N LYS A 145 11.18 -11.59 -6.17
CA LYS A 145 10.84 -12.64 -7.14
C LYS A 145 11.90 -13.76 -7.11
N PRO A 146 11.90 -14.60 -6.05
CA PRO A 146 12.97 -15.58 -5.85
C PRO A 146 13.01 -16.68 -6.90
N THR A 147 11.86 -17.13 -7.41
CA THR A 147 11.80 -18.17 -8.45
C THR A 147 12.48 -17.73 -9.74
N GLU A 148 12.08 -16.58 -10.28
CA GLU A 148 12.72 -15.97 -11.45
C GLU A 148 14.21 -15.70 -11.17
N ALA A 149 14.59 -15.26 -9.96
CA ALA A 149 15.99 -15.00 -9.61
C ALA A 149 16.83 -16.30 -9.66
N THR A 150 16.32 -17.40 -9.12
CA THR A 150 16.99 -18.72 -9.16
C THR A 150 17.18 -19.19 -10.59
N GLU A 151 16.14 -19.11 -11.43
CA GLU A 151 16.22 -19.47 -12.86
C GLU A 151 17.30 -18.66 -13.59
N MET A 152 17.36 -17.34 -13.33
CA MET A 152 18.38 -16.48 -13.92
C MET A 152 19.79 -16.83 -13.44
N CYS A 153 19.97 -17.13 -12.14
CA CYS A 153 21.26 -17.58 -11.61
C CYS A 153 21.70 -18.93 -12.22
N GLU A 154 20.77 -19.87 -12.36
CA GLU A 154 21.04 -21.17 -12.97
C GLU A 154 21.44 -21.06 -14.44
N ALA A 155 20.73 -20.22 -15.20
CA ALA A 155 21.08 -19.94 -16.57
C ALA A 155 22.47 -19.30 -16.68
N GLY A 156 22.82 -18.35 -15.79
CA GLY A 156 24.14 -17.75 -15.75
C GLY A 156 25.26 -18.71 -15.32
N LEU A 157 24.99 -19.62 -14.39
CA LEU A 157 25.95 -20.64 -13.94
C LEU A 157 26.22 -21.70 -15.02
N LYS A 158 25.28 -21.95 -15.95
CA LYS A 158 25.55 -22.78 -17.14
C LYS A 158 26.60 -22.13 -18.07
N VAL A 159 26.66 -20.80 -18.10
CA VAL A 159 27.62 -20.03 -18.91
C VAL A 159 28.97 -19.92 -18.19
N ALA A 160 28.95 -19.65 -16.88
CA ALA A 160 30.15 -19.54 -16.05
C ALA A 160 29.99 -20.34 -14.74
N PRO A 161 30.30 -21.65 -14.75
CA PRO A 161 30.05 -22.54 -13.60
C PRO A 161 30.79 -22.17 -12.31
N THR A 162 31.93 -21.50 -12.43
CA THR A 162 32.78 -21.11 -11.29
C THR A 162 32.46 -19.71 -10.75
N ASN A 163 31.38 -19.07 -11.21
CA ASN A 163 31.07 -17.71 -10.77
C ASN A 163 30.45 -17.69 -9.36
N GLU A 164 31.25 -17.25 -8.38
CA GLU A 164 30.85 -17.16 -6.97
C GLU A 164 29.66 -16.21 -6.74
N VAL A 165 29.59 -15.10 -7.48
CA VAL A 165 28.52 -14.10 -7.31
C VAL A 165 27.15 -14.69 -7.65
N LEU A 166 27.05 -15.45 -8.74
CA LEU A 166 25.80 -16.12 -9.10
C LEU A 166 25.43 -17.24 -8.11
N ALA A 167 26.41 -17.97 -7.59
CA ALA A 167 26.18 -18.97 -6.55
C ALA A 167 25.62 -18.34 -5.27
N GLU A 168 26.19 -17.21 -4.83
CA GLU A 168 25.70 -16.45 -3.67
C GLU A 168 24.28 -15.90 -3.91
N LEU A 169 24.02 -15.33 -5.08
CA LEU A 169 22.68 -14.82 -5.44
C LEU A 169 21.65 -15.94 -5.52
N LYS A 170 22.03 -17.12 -6.01
CA LYS A 170 21.17 -18.32 -6.01
C LYS A 170 20.82 -18.76 -4.59
N ALA A 171 21.79 -18.79 -3.68
CA ALA A 171 21.55 -19.11 -2.27
C ALA A 171 20.59 -18.09 -1.62
N LYS A 172 20.78 -16.79 -1.88
CA LYS A 172 19.86 -15.73 -1.42
C LYS A 172 18.45 -15.90 -1.99
N ALA A 173 18.32 -16.30 -3.26
CA ALA A 173 17.04 -16.55 -3.89
C ALA A 173 16.29 -17.72 -3.25
N PHE A 174 16.99 -18.82 -2.92
CA PHE A 174 16.39 -19.94 -2.20
C PHE A 174 15.93 -19.57 -0.80
N ALA A 175 16.78 -18.90 0.00
CA ALA A 175 16.39 -18.47 1.35
C ALA A 175 15.17 -17.54 1.31
N LEU A 176 15.09 -16.66 0.30
CA LEU A 176 13.92 -15.80 0.08
C LEU A 176 12.67 -16.60 -0.34
N ALA A 177 12.82 -17.66 -1.13
CA ALA A 177 11.71 -18.54 -1.49
C ALA A 177 11.16 -19.29 -0.27
N GLU A 178 12.04 -19.84 0.56
CA GLU A 178 11.66 -20.57 1.78
C GLU A 178 10.94 -19.68 2.79
N THR A 179 11.48 -18.49 3.04
CA THR A 179 10.83 -17.51 3.94
C THR A 179 9.45 -17.10 3.44
N LYS A 180 9.31 -16.80 2.15
CA LYS A 180 8.03 -16.43 1.56
C LYS A 180 7.01 -17.59 1.62
N ALA A 181 7.45 -18.81 1.32
CA ALA A 181 6.58 -19.99 1.40
C ALA A 181 6.13 -20.28 2.84
N ALA A 182 7.02 -20.09 3.82
CA ALA A 182 6.68 -20.22 5.23
C ALA A 182 5.66 -19.16 5.70
N GLU A 183 5.84 -17.90 5.28
CA GLU A 183 4.88 -16.81 5.56
C GLU A 183 3.52 -17.08 4.91
N GLU A 184 3.49 -17.50 3.64
CA GLU A 184 2.25 -17.85 2.93
C GLU A 184 1.54 -19.02 3.61
N SER A 185 2.26 -20.08 3.96
CA SER A 185 1.69 -21.22 4.68
C SER A 185 1.12 -20.82 6.05
N LYS A 186 1.83 -19.97 6.79
CA LYS A 186 1.37 -19.47 8.09
C LYS A 186 0.08 -18.65 7.92
N ASN A 187 0.03 -17.74 6.95
CA ASN A 187 -1.15 -16.93 6.67
C ASN A 187 -2.36 -17.80 6.25
N VAL A 188 -2.15 -18.77 5.37
CA VAL A 188 -3.22 -19.70 4.95
C VAL A 188 -3.73 -20.52 6.14
N SER A 189 -2.83 -21.02 7.00
CA SER A 189 -3.23 -21.76 8.20
C SER A 189 -4.01 -20.89 9.19
N ALA A 190 -3.59 -19.65 9.42
CA ALA A 190 -4.27 -18.71 10.31
C ALA A 190 -5.67 -18.35 9.79
N VAL A 191 -5.80 -18.06 8.49
CA VAL A 191 -7.11 -17.79 7.87
C VAL A 191 -8.04 -19.01 7.98
N LYS A 192 -7.53 -20.21 7.70
CA LYS A 192 -8.30 -21.45 7.82
C LYS A 192 -8.74 -21.71 9.26
N GLU A 193 -7.87 -21.46 10.24
CA GLU A 193 -8.19 -21.59 11.65
C GLU A 193 -9.26 -20.59 12.09
N SER A 194 -9.13 -19.31 11.74
CA SER A 194 -10.15 -18.29 12.04
C SER A 194 -11.49 -18.61 11.38
N GLN A 195 -11.49 -19.08 10.14
CA GLN A 195 -12.71 -19.51 9.45
C GLN A 195 -13.35 -20.74 10.11
N ALA A 196 -12.56 -21.71 10.55
CA ALA A 196 -13.05 -22.88 11.28
C ALA A 196 -13.63 -22.51 12.64
N LYS A 197 -12.99 -21.58 13.37
CA LYS A 197 -13.51 -21.02 14.63
C LYS A 197 -14.87 -20.36 14.41
N LEU A 198 -14.98 -19.41 13.47
CA LEU A 198 -16.24 -18.73 13.15
C LEU A 198 -17.33 -19.70 12.70
N SER A 199 -17.00 -20.69 11.85
CA SER A 199 -17.95 -21.72 11.43
C SER A 199 -18.49 -22.52 12.62
N THR A 200 -17.63 -22.84 13.59
CA THR A 200 -18.02 -23.56 14.80
C THR A 200 -18.97 -22.71 15.64
N VAL A 201 -18.67 -21.42 15.80
CA VAL A 201 -19.53 -20.46 16.50
C VAL A 201 -20.91 -20.38 15.84
N PHE A 202 -20.99 -20.19 14.52
CA PHE A 202 -22.28 -20.13 13.82
C PHE A 202 -23.10 -21.41 13.97
N GLN A 203 -22.46 -22.58 13.92
CA GLN A 203 -23.14 -23.86 14.18
C GLN A 203 -23.68 -23.94 15.61
N GLN A 204 -22.91 -23.50 16.60
CA GLN A 204 -23.31 -23.45 18.00
C GLN A 204 -24.46 -22.48 18.27
N LEU A 205 -24.51 -21.35 17.56
CA LEU A 205 -25.60 -20.38 17.62
C LEU A 205 -26.88 -20.94 16.97
N ALA A 206 -26.74 -21.52 15.78
CA ALA A 206 -27.86 -22.15 15.06
C ALA A 206 -28.47 -23.31 15.85
N ALA A 207 -27.65 -24.14 16.50
CA ALA A 207 -28.11 -25.23 17.37
C ALA A 207 -28.91 -24.74 18.58
N ARG A 208 -28.68 -23.50 19.04
CA ARG A 208 -29.45 -22.83 20.10
C ARG A 208 -30.67 -22.06 19.57
N GLY A 209 -30.92 -22.10 18.26
CA GLY A 209 -32.02 -21.40 17.61
C GLY A 209 -31.82 -19.88 17.50
N ILE A 210 -30.58 -19.40 17.67
CA ILE A 210 -30.25 -17.97 17.60
C ILE A 210 -30.14 -17.57 16.14
N ARG A 211 -30.89 -16.53 15.75
CA ARG A 211 -30.86 -16.00 14.38
C ARG A 211 -29.71 -15.04 14.20
N VAL A 212 -28.94 -15.23 13.15
CA VAL A 212 -27.94 -14.28 12.66
C VAL A 212 -28.39 -13.75 11.31
N ASP A 213 -28.39 -12.44 11.16
CA ASP A 213 -28.69 -11.75 9.92
C ASP A 213 -27.39 -11.37 9.20
N PHE A 214 -27.17 -11.96 8.03
CA PHE A 214 -25.99 -11.74 7.19
C PHE A 214 -26.12 -10.53 6.25
N ASP A 215 -27.34 -10.04 6.04
CA ASP A 215 -27.64 -8.89 5.20
C ASP A 215 -27.43 -7.57 5.96
N LEU A 216 -27.53 -7.60 7.29
CA LEU A 216 -27.18 -6.45 8.12
C LEU A 216 -25.69 -6.09 7.98
N PRO A 217 -25.36 -4.83 7.69
CA PRO A 217 -23.97 -4.39 7.63
C PRO A 217 -23.32 -4.51 9.02
N PRO A 218 -22.00 -4.75 9.08
CA PRO A 218 -21.28 -4.77 10.33
C PRO A 218 -21.29 -3.37 10.93
N VAL A 219 -21.22 -3.28 12.26
CA VAL A 219 -21.18 -1.99 12.96
C VAL A 219 -19.88 -1.23 12.62
N GLY A 220 -18.81 -1.96 12.26
CA GLY A 220 -17.52 -1.37 11.91
C GLY A 220 -16.73 -0.92 13.14
N LEU A 221 -16.76 -1.72 14.21
CA LEU A 221 -15.97 -1.47 15.41
C LEU A 221 -14.47 -1.55 15.09
N PRO A 222 -13.61 -0.73 15.72
CA PRO A 222 -12.17 -0.76 15.46
C PRO A 222 -11.53 -2.12 15.77
N ASP A 223 -10.55 -2.56 14.97
CA ASP A 223 -9.89 -3.87 15.11
C ASP A 223 -9.29 -4.14 16.51
N HIS A 224 -8.94 -3.09 17.26
CA HIS A 224 -8.39 -3.18 18.62
C HIS A 224 -9.44 -3.27 19.73
N ALA A 225 -10.73 -3.23 19.38
CA ALA A 225 -11.82 -3.27 20.36
C ALA A 225 -11.99 -4.67 21.01
N GLY A 226 -11.31 -5.70 20.49
CA GLY A 226 -11.28 -7.05 21.10
C GLY A 226 -12.65 -7.71 21.16
N VAL A 227 -13.55 -7.31 20.26
CA VAL A 227 -14.97 -7.70 20.25
C VAL A 227 -15.11 -9.08 19.64
N GLU A 228 -14.96 -10.11 20.46
CA GLU A 228 -15.20 -11.48 20.05
C GLU A 228 -16.23 -12.13 20.96
N ILE A 229 -17.24 -12.73 20.36
CA ILE A 229 -18.13 -13.66 21.06
C ILE A 229 -17.29 -14.79 21.65
N SER A 230 -17.60 -15.18 22.88
CA SER A 230 -16.87 -16.25 23.55
C SER A 230 -17.83 -17.22 24.24
N PHE A 231 -17.30 -18.38 24.63
CA PHE A 231 -18.02 -19.42 25.34
C PHE A 231 -17.23 -19.75 26.59
N ASP A 232 -17.87 -19.74 27.76
CA ASP A 232 -17.19 -20.10 29.01
C ASP A 232 -17.09 -21.62 29.21
N HIS A 233 -16.51 -22.01 30.35
CA HIS A 233 -16.33 -23.41 30.74
C HIS A 233 -17.66 -24.16 30.95
N MET A 234 -18.78 -23.45 31.14
CA MET A 234 -20.13 -24.02 31.21
C MET A 234 -20.84 -24.01 29.85
N ASN A 235 -20.14 -23.60 28.78
CA ASN A 235 -20.68 -23.42 27.44
C ASN A 235 -21.82 -22.39 27.39
N LEU A 236 -21.77 -21.39 28.27
CA LEU A 236 -22.62 -20.20 28.17
C LEU A 236 -21.98 -19.19 27.22
N ILE A 237 -22.83 -18.55 26.43
CA ILE A 237 -22.39 -17.53 25.47
C ILE A 237 -22.10 -16.24 26.21
N HIS A 238 -20.98 -15.61 25.91
CA HIS A 238 -20.72 -14.22 26.27
C HIS A 238 -20.80 -13.35 25.02
N TRP A 239 -21.71 -12.39 25.08
CA TRP A 239 -22.06 -11.53 23.97
C TRP A 239 -21.39 -10.16 24.11
N PRO A 240 -20.83 -9.64 23.02
CA PRO A 240 -20.61 -8.21 22.90
C PRO A 240 -21.93 -7.47 22.69
N VAL A 241 -22.20 -6.47 23.52
CA VAL A 241 -23.44 -5.69 23.48
C VAL A 241 -23.12 -4.21 23.30
N LEU A 242 -23.62 -3.64 22.23
CA LEU A 242 -23.52 -2.22 21.89
C LEU A 242 -24.84 -1.51 22.23
N PHE A 243 -24.74 -0.51 23.09
CA PHE A 243 -25.83 0.41 23.39
C PHE A 243 -25.67 1.68 22.56
N MET A 244 -26.69 2.01 21.79
CA MET A 244 -26.81 3.22 21.00
C MET A 244 -27.70 4.20 21.76
N TYR A 245 -27.30 5.47 21.85
CA TYR A 245 -28.09 6.56 22.41
C TYR A 245 -28.41 7.57 21.31
N PRO A 246 -29.52 7.39 20.56
CA PRO A 246 -29.82 8.18 19.37
C PRO A 246 -29.92 9.68 19.62
N GLU A 247 -30.37 10.08 20.81
CA GLU A 247 -30.51 11.50 21.20
C GLU A 247 -29.20 12.26 21.09
N PHE A 248 -28.10 11.63 21.54
CA PHE A 248 -26.79 12.26 21.60
C PHE A 248 -25.83 11.75 20.53
N SER A 249 -26.28 10.81 19.69
CA SER A 249 -25.43 10.08 18.74
C SER A 249 -24.20 9.48 19.43
N GLN A 250 -24.40 8.94 20.63
CA GLN A 250 -23.37 8.29 21.44
C GLN A 250 -23.57 6.79 21.44
N THR A 251 -22.51 6.07 21.79
CA THR A 251 -22.51 4.62 21.90
C THR A 251 -21.68 4.17 23.10
N ASP A 252 -22.16 3.17 23.83
CA ASP A 252 -21.39 2.46 24.84
C ASP A 252 -21.34 0.98 24.51
N PHE A 253 -20.30 0.30 25.01
CA PHE A 253 -20.02 -1.06 24.64
C PHE A 253 -19.69 -1.92 25.86
N VAL A 254 -20.41 -3.04 26.00
CA VAL A 254 -20.10 -4.10 26.96
C VAL A 254 -19.44 -5.22 26.18
N GLN A 255 -18.15 -5.44 26.43
CA GLN A 255 -17.34 -6.41 25.67
C GLN A 255 -17.75 -7.86 25.94
N ASP A 256 -18.14 -8.16 27.18
CA ASP A 256 -18.29 -9.51 27.70
C ASP A 256 -19.55 -9.58 28.58
N ALA A 257 -20.71 -9.85 27.96
CA ALA A 257 -21.97 -9.99 28.66
C ALA A 257 -22.47 -11.44 28.58
N ALA A 258 -22.43 -12.15 29.71
CA ALA A 258 -22.94 -13.51 29.77
C ALA A 258 -24.43 -13.59 29.41
N GLU A 259 -24.85 -14.62 28.68
CA GLU A 259 -26.19 -14.71 28.10
C GLU A 259 -27.35 -14.75 29.12
N TYR A 260 -27.05 -15.06 30.39
CA TYR A 260 -28.04 -15.05 31.48
C TYR A 260 -28.22 -13.67 32.11
N LEU A 261 -27.35 -12.69 31.82
CA LEU A 261 -27.50 -11.33 32.33
C LEU A 261 -28.70 -10.65 31.68
N THR A 262 -29.37 -9.84 32.49
CA THR A 262 -30.43 -8.94 32.02
C THR A 262 -29.86 -7.75 31.27
N ILE A 263 -30.65 -7.19 30.36
CA ILE A 263 -30.31 -5.93 29.67
C ILE A 263 -30.03 -4.83 30.72
N ARG A 264 -30.78 -4.81 31.82
CA ARG A 264 -30.57 -3.89 32.94
C ARG A 264 -29.19 -4.06 33.59
N GLU A 265 -28.76 -5.30 33.83
CA GLU A 265 -27.42 -5.57 34.38
C GLU A 265 -26.32 -5.12 33.41
N CYS A 266 -26.50 -5.36 32.11
CA CYS A 266 -25.59 -4.86 31.07
C CYS A 266 -25.51 -3.33 31.09
N LEU A 267 -26.66 -2.64 31.16
CA LEU A 267 -26.72 -1.17 31.23
C LEU A 267 -26.05 -0.61 32.47
N LYS A 268 -26.09 -1.30 33.62
CA LYS A 268 -25.40 -0.85 34.85
C LYS A 268 -23.88 -0.77 34.70
N HIS A 269 -23.29 -1.51 33.74
CA HIS A 269 -21.85 -1.42 33.46
C HIS A 269 -21.47 -0.13 32.73
N VAL A 270 -22.41 0.49 32.01
CA VAL A 270 -22.15 1.67 31.16
C VAL A 270 -22.83 2.94 31.67
N LEU A 271 -23.98 2.81 32.33
CA LEU A 271 -24.74 3.90 32.97
C LEU A 271 -24.59 3.81 34.50
N ASN A 272 -23.42 4.22 35.00
CA ASN A 272 -23.16 4.25 36.44
C ASN A 272 -23.77 5.52 37.08
N PRO A 273 -24.71 5.43 38.04
CA PRO A 273 -25.30 6.60 38.67
C PRO A 273 -24.31 7.49 39.44
N ASN A 274 -23.22 6.89 39.94
CA ASN A 274 -22.17 7.60 40.68
C ASN A 274 -21.16 8.29 39.76
N ASP A 275 -21.08 7.85 38.51
CA ASP A 275 -20.15 8.34 37.49
C ASP A 275 -20.87 8.34 36.13
N PRO A 276 -21.83 9.27 35.92
CA PRO A 276 -22.64 9.29 34.73
C PRO A 276 -21.80 9.71 33.50
N PRO A 277 -22.17 9.26 32.30
CA PRO A 277 -21.47 9.65 31.09
C PRO A 277 -21.44 11.17 30.90
N PRO A 278 -20.34 11.74 30.36
CA PRO A 278 -20.16 13.19 30.24
C PRO A 278 -21.16 13.86 29.28
N TRP A 279 -21.78 13.07 28.40
CA TRP A 279 -22.83 13.52 27.49
C TRP A 279 -24.21 13.60 28.16
N ASP A 280 -24.47 12.87 29.25
CA ASP A 280 -25.75 12.88 29.99
C ASP A 280 -25.76 13.93 31.12
N LYS A 281 -25.70 15.21 30.74
CA LYS A 281 -25.61 16.32 31.71
C LYS A 281 -26.82 16.40 32.65
N ASP A 282 -27.99 16.05 32.13
CA ASP A 282 -29.26 16.13 32.85
C ASP A 282 -29.55 14.85 33.66
N LYS A 283 -28.66 13.85 33.60
CA LYS A 283 -28.80 12.55 34.27
C LYS A 283 -30.12 11.86 33.91
N ALA A 284 -30.51 11.98 32.65
CA ALA A 284 -31.76 11.47 32.13
C ALA A 284 -31.68 9.96 31.83
N TYR A 285 -30.49 9.40 31.65
CA TYR A 285 -30.28 7.99 31.28
C TYR A 285 -29.96 7.17 32.53
N THR A 286 -31.00 6.50 33.05
CA THR A 286 -30.90 5.67 34.25
C THR A 286 -31.01 4.18 33.90
N THR A 287 -31.08 3.32 34.92
CA THR A 287 -31.35 1.87 34.77
C THR A 287 -32.72 1.47 35.34
N SER A 288 -33.64 2.45 35.41
CA SER A 288 -35.03 2.26 35.83
C SER A 288 -35.93 1.99 34.63
N GLU A 289 -36.72 0.92 34.70
CA GLU A 289 -37.65 0.51 33.63
C GLU A 289 -38.81 1.49 33.43
N ASP A 290 -39.09 2.31 34.45
CA ASP A 290 -40.07 3.40 34.36
C ASP A 290 -39.52 4.61 33.61
N GLU A 291 -38.19 4.78 33.52
CA GLU A 291 -37.54 6.00 33.04
C GLU A 291 -36.83 5.83 31.70
N ILE A 292 -36.43 4.61 31.34
CA ILE A 292 -35.81 4.30 30.04
C ILE A 292 -36.60 3.24 29.27
N GLU A 293 -36.48 3.29 27.95
CA GLU A 293 -37.00 2.29 27.01
C GLU A 293 -35.82 1.77 26.18
N VAL A 294 -35.81 0.47 25.93
CA VAL A 294 -34.80 -0.17 25.09
C VAL A 294 -35.45 -0.80 23.89
N TYR A 295 -34.85 -0.63 22.73
CA TYR A 295 -35.36 -1.10 21.46
C TYR A 295 -34.30 -1.89 20.71
N PHE A 296 -34.76 -2.78 19.82
CA PHE A 296 -33.95 -3.35 18.75
C PHE A 296 -34.63 -3.13 17.40
N GLU A 297 -33.87 -3.20 16.31
CA GLU A 297 -34.42 -3.12 14.95
C GLU A 297 -34.92 -4.51 14.51
N ASP A 298 -36.18 -4.61 14.10
CA ASP A 298 -36.75 -5.85 13.55
C ASP A 298 -36.13 -6.15 12.18
N THR A 299 -35.47 -7.29 12.10
CA THR A 299 -34.80 -7.75 10.87
C THR A 299 -35.76 -8.21 9.78
N LYS A 300 -37.02 -8.53 10.12
CA LYS A 300 -38.05 -8.94 9.15
C LYS A 300 -38.77 -7.76 8.52
N VAL A 301 -38.84 -6.64 9.22
CA VAL A 301 -39.57 -5.45 8.79
C VAL A 301 -38.63 -4.26 8.88
N ALA A 302 -38.10 -3.86 7.72
CA ALA A 302 -37.11 -2.79 7.63
C ALA A 302 -37.60 -1.53 8.36
N LYS A 303 -36.72 -0.96 9.21
CA LYS A 303 -36.95 0.25 10.02
C LYS A 303 -38.00 0.15 11.12
N GLN A 304 -38.51 -1.03 11.43
CA GLN A 304 -39.38 -1.19 12.60
C GLN A 304 -38.52 -1.35 13.87
N MET A 305 -38.72 -0.49 14.86
CA MET A 305 -38.14 -0.70 16.20
C MET A 305 -39.11 -1.46 17.08
N VAL A 306 -38.60 -2.43 17.83
CA VAL A 306 -39.37 -3.24 18.76
C VAL A 306 -38.86 -2.99 20.17
N GLU A 307 -39.75 -2.55 21.05
CA GLU A 307 -39.45 -2.33 22.46
C GLU A 307 -39.19 -3.67 23.17
N VAL A 308 -38.17 -3.71 24.03
CA VAL A 308 -37.84 -4.86 24.86
C VAL A 308 -37.69 -4.44 26.33
N PRO A 309 -38.36 -5.13 27.28
CA PRO A 309 -38.19 -4.86 28.69
C PRO A 309 -36.75 -5.09 29.14
N ILE A 310 -36.18 -4.15 29.91
CA ILE A 310 -34.79 -4.25 30.37
C ILE A 310 -34.59 -5.37 31.41
N SER A 311 -35.69 -5.88 31.97
CA SER A 311 -35.72 -7.05 32.85
C SER A 311 -35.45 -8.37 32.12
N ARG A 312 -35.52 -8.42 30.78
CA ARG A 312 -35.20 -9.62 30.01
C ARG A 312 -33.71 -9.93 30.00
N THR A 313 -33.39 -11.20 30.00
CA THR A 313 -32.04 -11.73 29.78
C THR A 313 -31.62 -11.63 28.31
N ILE A 314 -30.32 -11.65 28.04
CA ILE A 314 -29.79 -11.74 26.66
C ILE A 314 -30.28 -13.03 25.97
N THR A 315 -30.40 -14.13 26.70
CA THR A 315 -30.98 -15.39 26.22
C THR A 315 -32.43 -15.21 25.76
N GLU A 316 -33.24 -14.47 26.50
CA GLU A 316 -34.62 -14.17 26.11
C GLU A 316 -34.67 -13.19 24.93
N LEU A 317 -33.79 -12.18 24.91
CA LEU A 317 -33.66 -11.21 23.82
C LEU A 317 -33.36 -11.92 22.49
N THR A 318 -32.36 -12.81 22.46
CA THR A 318 -31.95 -13.54 21.25
C THR A 318 -33.05 -14.47 20.69
N ARG A 319 -34.07 -14.78 21.50
CA ARG A 319 -35.25 -15.58 21.11
C ARG A 319 -36.48 -14.74 20.78
N CYS A 320 -36.44 -13.42 20.99
CA CYS A 320 -37.54 -12.52 20.66
C CYS A 320 -37.91 -12.60 19.18
N PRO A 321 -39.19 -12.65 18.79
CA PRO A 321 -39.59 -12.51 17.40
C PRO A 321 -39.03 -11.21 16.78
N GLY A 322 -38.54 -11.29 15.54
CA GLY A 322 -37.98 -10.13 14.82
C GLY A 322 -36.51 -9.82 15.16
N PHE A 323 -36.05 -10.22 16.35
CA PHE A 323 -34.65 -10.08 16.74
C PHE A 323 -33.76 -11.08 15.98
N SER A 324 -32.65 -10.56 15.46
CA SER A 324 -31.53 -11.33 14.93
C SER A 324 -30.23 -10.61 15.29
N VAL A 325 -29.19 -11.37 15.60
CA VAL A 325 -27.85 -10.84 15.84
C VAL A 325 -27.24 -10.46 14.49
N ARG A 326 -26.43 -9.40 14.46
CA ARG A 326 -25.72 -8.99 13.23
C ARG A 326 -24.64 -9.99 12.85
N ARG A 327 -24.18 -9.94 11.59
CA ARG A 327 -23.15 -10.83 11.04
C ARG A 327 -21.80 -10.80 11.77
N ASP A 328 -21.48 -9.70 12.42
CA ASP A 328 -20.30 -9.49 13.27
C ASP A 328 -20.51 -9.97 14.71
N LEU A 329 -21.62 -10.66 14.98
CA LEU A 329 -21.94 -11.30 16.27
C LEU A 329 -22.08 -10.32 17.44
N VAL A 330 -22.41 -9.06 17.13
CA VAL A 330 -22.69 -7.99 18.09
C VAL A 330 -24.19 -7.81 18.27
N ILE A 331 -24.62 -7.74 19.53
CA ILE A 331 -25.99 -7.33 19.88
C ILE A 331 -26.03 -5.80 19.90
N VAL A 332 -26.97 -5.22 19.15
CA VAL A 332 -27.16 -3.76 19.12
C VAL A 332 -28.52 -3.41 19.70
N LEU A 333 -28.52 -2.52 20.68
CA LEU A 333 -29.72 -2.06 21.38
C LEU A 333 -29.74 -0.53 21.39
N PHE A 334 -30.92 0.04 21.21
CA PHE A 334 -31.15 1.49 21.23
C PHE A 334 -31.79 1.86 22.57
N VAL A 335 -31.16 2.76 23.31
CA VAL A 335 -31.62 3.22 24.62
C VAL A 335 -32.18 4.63 24.47
N VAL A 336 -33.39 4.84 24.96
CA VAL A 336 -34.07 6.14 24.93
C VAL A 336 -34.60 6.48 26.32
N SER A 337 -34.33 7.68 26.80
CA SER A 337 -34.86 8.16 28.08
C SER A 337 -36.25 8.80 27.92
N LYS A 338 -37.22 8.36 28.73
CA LYS A 338 -38.53 9.00 28.89
C LYS A 338 -38.43 10.35 29.62
N LEU A 339 -37.35 10.57 30.37
CA LEU A 339 -37.08 11.85 31.04
C LEU A 339 -36.73 12.95 30.04
N SER A 340 -36.13 12.61 28.89
CA SER A 340 -35.96 13.54 27.77
C SER A 340 -37.24 13.71 26.96
N LYS A 341 -38.22 14.41 27.54
CA LYS A 341 -39.60 14.55 27.01
C LYS A 341 -39.66 14.96 25.53
N ASN A 342 -38.81 15.92 25.14
CA ASN A 342 -38.82 16.45 23.77
C ASN A 342 -38.27 15.43 22.76
N PHE A 343 -37.20 14.72 23.12
CA PHE A 343 -36.62 13.70 22.26
C PHE A 343 -37.50 12.45 22.22
N HIS A 344 -37.92 11.95 23.39
CA HIS A 344 -38.80 10.78 23.54
C HIS A 344 -40.09 10.94 22.72
N LYS A 345 -40.75 12.09 22.80
CA LYS A 345 -41.95 12.35 21.99
C LYS A 345 -41.69 12.22 20.49
N LYS A 346 -40.60 12.83 19.99
CA LYS A 346 -40.20 12.74 18.57
C LYS A 346 -39.83 11.31 18.18
N TRP A 347 -39.15 10.58 19.06
CA TRP A 347 -38.81 9.18 18.84
C TRP A 347 -40.05 8.33 18.64
N ILE A 348 -41.03 8.41 19.55
CA ILE A 348 -42.29 7.67 19.45
C ILE A 348 -43.11 8.08 18.22
N GLU A 349 -43.11 9.36 17.84
CA GLU A 349 -43.75 9.82 16.60
C GLU A 349 -43.11 9.17 15.36
N ASN A 350 -41.78 9.09 15.32
CA ASN A 350 -41.04 8.44 14.22
C ASN A 350 -41.23 6.93 14.16
N LEU A 351 -41.58 6.26 15.28
CA LEU A 351 -41.87 4.82 15.27
C LEU A 351 -43.25 4.48 14.68
N ARG A 352 -44.16 5.46 14.66
CA ARG A 352 -45.56 5.27 14.23
C ARG A 352 -45.83 5.66 12.78
N GLY A 353 -44.94 6.44 12.17
CA GLY A 353 -45.00 6.89 10.77
C GLY A 353 -44.09 6.06 9.89
#